data_AF-A0AAJ4ASK3-F1
#
_entry.id   AF-A0AAJ4ASK3-F1
#
_cell.length_a   1.000
_cell.length_b   1.000
_cell.length_c   1.000
_cell.angle_alpha   90.00
_cell.angle_beta   90.00
_cell.angle_gamma   90.00
#
_symmetry.space_group_name_H-M   'P 1'
#
loop_
_entity.id
_entity.type
_entity.pdbx_description
1 polymer ?
#
loop_
_entity_poly.entity_id
_entity_poly.type
_entity_poly.pdbx_seq_one_letter_code
_entity_poly.pdbx_strand_id
1 'polypeptide(L)'
;MKKIIILAALLALTGCGSTPDYMKNASSNIFNGMNDSQIKKTVSDIASVKLKDPESVQFRNFKIKRGGDYSGASLPDAVRIVCGERNAKNSYGGYTGFKTFYVDGSGFLNDGNNLSLVCK
;
A
#
# COMPACT_ATOMS: atom_id res chain seq x y z
N MET A 1 14.78 33.89 32.11
CA MET A 1 14.94 32.42 32.23
C MET A 1 13.63 31.64 32.04
N LYS A 2 12.50 32.02 32.67
CA LYS A 2 11.17 31.40 32.41
C LYS A 2 10.64 31.54 30.97
N LYS A 3 11.01 32.61 30.25
CA LYS A 3 10.59 32.83 28.84
C LYS A 3 11.34 31.95 27.82
N ILE A 4 12.51 31.42 28.17
CA ILE A 4 13.32 30.57 27.28
C ILE A 4 12.76 29.14 27.24
N ILE A 5 12.17 28.68 28.35
CA ILE A 5 11.56 27.34 28.45
C ILE A 5 10.33 27.20 27.54
N ILE A 6 9.58 28.29 27.31
CA ILE A 6 8.38 28.27 26.45
C ILE A 6 8.76 28.17 24.96
N LEU A 7 9.91 28.71 24.56
CA LEU A 7 10.32 28.74 23.15
C LEU A 7 10.81 27.38 22.64
N ALA A 8 11.41 26.56 23.50
CA ALA A 8 11.89 25.22 23.14
C ALA A 8 10.74 24.20 22.94
N ALA A 9 9.59 24.41 23.58
CA ALA A 9 8.45 23.50 23.46
C ALA A 9 7.70 23.62 22.12
N LEU A 10 7.78 24.77 21.45
CA LEU A 10 7.10 25.02 20.17
C LEU A 10 7.82 24.41 18.95
N LEU A 11 9.12 24.14 19.06
CA LEU A 11 9.93 23.51 18.00
C LEU A 11 9.72 21.99 17.90
N ALA A 12 9.05 21.36 18.86
CA ALA A 12 8.82 19.92 18.88
C ALA A 12 7.54 19.47 18.16
N LEU A 13 6.69 20.39 17.67
CA LEU A 13 5.40 20.05 17.04
C LEU A 13 5.40 20.08 15.50
N THR A 14 6.52 20.39 14.84
CA THR A 14 6.60 20.32 13.37
C THR A 14 6.95 18.91 12.92
N GLY A 15 6.09 17.94 13.26
CA GLY A 15 6.05 16.64 12.60
C GLY A 15 5.42 16.83 11.23
N CYS A 16 6.24 17.02 10.19
CA CYS A 16 5.75 17.04 8.81
C CYS A 16 5.34 15.60 8.46
N GLY A 17 4.05 15.30 8.54
CA GLY A 17 3.48 14.12 7.91
C GLY A 17 3.59 14.31 6.40
N SER A 18 4.68 13.85 5.80
CA SER A 18 4.83 13.85 4.35
C SER A 18 3.71 12.98 3.78
N THR A 19 2.84 13.60 2.98
CA THR A 19 1.89 12.84 2.19
C THR A 19 2.70 11.93 1.27
N PRO A 20 2.45 10.61 1.29
CA PRO A 20 3.16 9.70 0.41
C PRO A 20 3.01 10.12 -1.05
N ASP A 21 4.09 10.03 -1.82
CA ASP A 21 4.12 10.54 -3.20
C ASP A 21 3.08 9.87 -4.12
N TYR A 22 2.56 8.69 -3.74
CA TYR A 22 1.47 8.02 -4.45
C TYR A 22 0.13 8.77 -4.40
N MET A 23 -0.04 9.78 -3.53
CA MET A 23 -1.27 10.58 -3.44
C MET A 23 -1.25 11.85 -4.29
N LYS A 24 -0.13 12.21 -4.91
CA LYS A 24 0.04 13.51 -5.60
C LYS A 24 -0.42 13.56 -7.05
N ASN A 25 -0.78 12.43 -7.66
CA ASN A 25 -1.13 12.36 -9.09
C ASN A 25 -2.50 11.69 -9.30
N ALA A 26 -3.52 12.51 -9.53
CA ALA A 26 -4.89 12.05 -9.82
C ALA A 26 -5.10 11.56 -11.27
N SER A 27 -4.02 11.20 -11.99
CA SER A 27 -4.13 10.73 -13.38
C SER A 27 -3.22 9.53 -13.67
N SER A 28 -3.86 8.36 -13.80
CA SER A 28 -3.55 7.28 -14.76
C SER A 28 -2.62 6.12 -14.43
N ASN A 29 -2.34 5.81 -13.15
CA ASN A 29 -1.91 4.50 -12.58
C ASN A 29 -0.79 4.67 -11.54
N ILE A 30 -0.98 4.20 -10.31
CA ILE A 30 -0.04 4.38 -9.20
C ILE A 30 1.30 3.64 -9.38
N PHE A 31 1.38 2.71 -10.34
CA PHE A 31 2.58 1.92 -10.63
C PHE A 31 3.36 2.43 -11.85
N ASN A 32 2.95 3.54 -12.46
CA ASN A 32 3.60 4.08 -13.65
C ASN A 32 5.08 4.41 -13.37
N GLY A 33 5.97 3.94 -14.25
CA GLY A 33 7.42 4.14 -14.14
C GLY A 33 8.10 3.37 -12.99
N MET A 34 7.40 2.49 -12.28
CA MET A 34 7.97 1.70 -11.19
C MET A 34 8.54 0.37 -11.66
N ASN A 35 9.66 -0.03 -11.06
CA ASN A 35 10.16 -1.40 -11.16
C ASN A 35 9.44 -2.35 -10.18
N ASP A 36 9.64 -3.66 -10.35
CA ASP A 36 8.97 -4.70 -9.53
C ASP A 36 9.21 -4.56 -8.02
N SER A 37 10.38 -4.07 -7.60
CA SER A 37 10.70 -3.85 -6.19
C SER A 37 9.89 -2.68 -5.62
N GLN A 38 9.83 -1.58 -6.36
CA GLN A 38 9.01 -0.41 -6.01
C GLN A 38 7.52 -0.77 -5.97
N ILE A 39 7.04 -1.53 -6.96
CA ILE A 39 5.65 -2.03 -6.98
C ILE A 39 5.35 -2.85 -5.73
N LYS A 40 6.19 -3.84 -5.40
CA LYS A 40 5.99 -4.67 -4.20
C LYS A 40 5.99 -3.85 -2.92
N LYS A 41 6.89 -2.86 -2.82
CA LYS A 41 6.93 -1.94 -1.67
C LYS A 41 5.64 -1.14 -1.55
N THR A 42 5.24 -0.45 -2.61
CA THR A 42 4.01 0.37 -2.64
C THR A 42 2.78 -0.47 -2.28
N VAL A 43 2.67 -1.67 -2.84
CA VAL A 43 1.57 -2.60 -2.58
C VAL A 43 1.58 -3.08 -1.12
N SER A 44 2.76 -3.36 -0.57
CA SER A 44 2.92 -3.73 0.85
C SER A 44 2.48 -2.60 1.76
N ASP A 45 2.93 -1.36 1.49
CA ASP A 45 2.57 -0.17 2.26
C ASP A 45 1.05 0.02 2.30
N ILE A 46 0.38 -0.03 1.12
CA ILE A 46 -1.09 0.06 0.99
C ILE A 46 -1.78 -1.09 1.74
N ALA A 47 -1.26 -2.32 1.59
CA ALA A 47 -1.86 -3.51 2.19
C ALA A 47 -1.65 -3.61 3.71
N SER A 48 -0.78 -2.81 4.30
CA SER A 48 -0.55 -2.79 5.75
C SER A 48 -1.50 -1.87 6.51
N VAL A 49 -2.00 -0.80 5.88
CA VAL A 49 -2.75 0.28 6.56
C VAL A 49 -3.99 -0.20 7.32
N LYS A 50 -4.67 -1.25 6.84
CA LYS A 50 -5.90 -1.78 7.46
C LYS A 50 -5.66 -2.90 8.48
N LEU A 51 -4.41 -3.26 8.76
CA LEU A 51 -4.08 -4.35 9.68
C LEU A 51 -4.08 -3.88 11.13
N LYS A 52 -4.39 -4.80 12.06
CA LYS A 52 -4.36 -4.52 13.50
C LYS A 52 -2.94 -4.27 14.03
N ASP A 53 -1.96 -4.95 13.44
CA ASP A 53 -0.54 -4.79 13.74
C ASP A 53 0.23 -4.70 12.40
N PRO A 54 0.35 -3.49 11.82
CA PRO A 54 1.01 -3.27 10.53
C PRO A 54 2.49 -3.67 10.51
N GLU A 55 3.20 -3.52 11.63
CA GLU A 55 4.64 -3.80 11.73
C GLU A 55 4.94 -5.31 11.76
N SER A 56 3.96 -6.12 12.15
CA SER A 56 4.08 -7.59 12.14
C SER A 56 3.77 -8.24 10.79
N VAL A 57 3.39 -7.46 9.77
CA VAL A 57 2.89 -8.01 8.53
C VAL A 57 3.94 -8.85 7.81
N GLN A 58 3.48 -9.98 7.26
CA GLN A 58 4.26 -10.84 6.39
C GLN A 58 3.56 -10.93 5.04
N PHE A 59 4.33 -10.74 3.97
CA PHE A 59 3.82 -10.83 2.60
C PHE A 59 4.44 -12.01 1.86
N ARG A 60 3.66 -12.64 0.98
CA ARG A 60 4.13 -13.70 0.07
C ARG A 60 3.30 -13.78 -1.20
N ASN A 61 3.73 -14.63 -2.15
CA ASN A 61 3.00 -14.98 -3.37
C ASN A 61 2.60 -13.77 -4.23
N PHE A 62 3.47 -12.77 -4.33
CA PHE A 62 3.23 -11.61 -5.19
C PHE A 62 3.11 -12.00 -6.66
N LYS A 63 2.07 -11.52 -7.33
CA LYS A 63 1.88 -11.64 -8.79
C LYS A 63 1.53 -10.28 -9.38
N ILE A 64 2.29 -9.84 -10.37
CA ILE A 64 2.07 -8.57 -11.08
C ILE A 64 1.39 -8.88 -12.41
N LYS A 65 0.18 -8.38 -12.62
CA LYS A 65 -0.58 -8.53 -13.88
C LYS A 65 -0.50 -7.22 -14.67
N ARG A 66 0.03 -7.29 -15.90
CA ARG A 66 0.20 -6.16 -16.83
C ARG A 66 -0.75 -6.23 -18.01
N GLY A 67 -1.01 -5.07 -18.63
CA GLY A 67 -1.74 -4.91 -19.89
C GLY A 67 -3.24 -4.66 -19.75
N GLY A 68 -3.84 -4.11 -20.80
CA GLY A 68 -5.27 -3.78 -20.91
C GLY A 68 -5.58 -2.28 -20.88
N ASP A 69 -6.87 -1.95 -20.97
CA ASP A 69 -7.34 -0.55 -20.88
C ASP A 69 -7.35 -0.12 -19.41
N TYR A 70 -6.61 0.94 -19.10
CA TYR A 70 -6.62 1.59 -17.80
C TYR A 70 -7.08 3.03 -17.99
N SER A 71 -8.17 3.43 -17.32
CA SER A 71 -8.75 4.78 -17.42
C SER A 71 -9.03 5.25 -18.87
N GLY A 72 -9.42 4.34 -19.77
CA GLY A 72 -9.72 4.67 -21.18
C GLY A 72 -8.48 4.87 -22.07
N ALA A 73 -7.28 4.71 -21.54
CA ALA A 73 -6.04 4.64 -22.31
C ALA A 73 -5.55 3.18 -22.37
N SER A 74 -5.37 2.65 -23.57
CA SER A 74 -4.73 1.35 -23.78
C SER A 74 -3.24 1.49 -23.46
N LEU A 75 -2.82 0.94 -22.32
CA LEU A 75 -1.42 0.92 -21.89
C LEU A 75 -0.98 -0.56 -21.83
N PRO A 76 -0.43 -1.12 -22.92
CA PRO A 76 -0.14 -2.55 -23.01
C PRO A 76 0.82 -3.07 -21.94
N ASP A 77 1.64 -2.18 -21.35
CA ASP A 77 2.61 -2.52 -20.31
C ASP A 77 2.23 -2.01 -18.91
N ALA A 78 1.10 -1.32 -18.75
CA ALA A 78 0.70 -0.81 -17.45
C ALA A 78 0.35 -1.95 -16.48
N VAL A 79 0.81 -1.84 -15.23
CA VAL A 79 0.45 -2.76 -14.16
C VAL A 79 -1.00 -2.53 -13.80
N ARG A 80 -1.88 -3.46 -14.15
CA ARG A 80 -3.30 -3.35 -13.84
C ARG A 80 -3.60 -3.71 -12.40
N ILE A 81 -3.07 -4.85 -11.95
CA ILE A 81 -3.40 -5.45 -10.66
C ILE A 81 -2.14 -6.12 -10.11
N VAL A 82 -1.89 -5.92 -8.82
CA VAL A 82 -0.87 -6.66 -8.08
C VAL A 82 -1.56 -7.47 -7.00
N CYS A 83 -1.45 -8.78 -7.10
CA CYS A 83 -1.97 -9.72 -6.12
C CYS A 83 -0.88 -10.11 -5.13
N GLY A 84 -1.28 -10.48 -3.93
CA GLY A 84 -0.41 -11.07 -2.93
C GLY A 84 -1.19 -11.75 -1.81
N GLU A 85 -0.46 -12.32 -0.87
CA GLU A 85 -1.00 -12.81 0.39
C GLU A 85 -0.35 -12.06 1.54
N ARG A 86 -1.15 -11.70 2.55
CA ARG A 86 -0.68 -11.05 3.77
C ARG A 86 -1.17 -11.77 5.01
N ASN A 87 -0.37 -11.75 6.06
CA ASN A 87 -0.71 -12.23 7.39
C ASN A 87 -0.09 -11.28 8.43
N ALA A 88 -0.85 -10.92 9.46
CA ALA A 88 -0.38 -10.07 10.55
C ALA A 88 -0.95 -10.55 11.88
N LYS A 89 -0.33 -10.13 12.97
CA LYS A 89 -0.80 -10.43 14.32
C LYS A 89 -2.17 -9.78 14.57
N ASN A 90 -3.01 -10.49 15.30
CA ASN A 90 -4.26 -9.96 15.83
C ASN A 90 -4.04 -9.24 17.17
N SER A 91 -5.12 -8.76 17.80
CA SER A 91 -5.08 -8.07 19.10
C SER A 91 -4.53 -8.92 20.27
N TYR A 92 -4.39 -10.24 20.08
CA TYR A 92 -3.84 -11.17 21.06
C TYR A 92 -2.38 -11.56 20.73
N GLY A 93 -1.76 -10.92 19.72
CA GLY A 93 -0.37 -11.16 19.33
C GLY A 93 -0.14 -12.39 18.44
N GLY A 94 -1.20 -13.11 18.06
CA GLY A 94 -1.11 -14.33 17.24
C GLY A 94 -1.43 -14.10 15.76
N TYR A 95 -0.78 -14.86 14.88
CA TYR A 95 -1.09 -14.90 13.45
C TYR A 95 -2.32 -15.78 13.18
N THR A 96 -3.17 -15.37 12.23
CA THR A 96 -4.44 -16.08 11.93
C THR A 96 -4.47 -16.77 10.57
N GLY A 97 -3.37 -16.67 9.82
CA GLY A 97 -3.22 -17.28 8.50
C GLY A 97 -3.18 -16.25 7.39
N PHE A 98 -2.62 -16.64 6.26
CA PHE A 98 -2.49 -15.78 5.09
C PHE A 98 -3.82 -15.57 4.40
N LYS A 99 -4.12 -14.31 4.08
CA LYS A 99 -5.28 -13.91 3.29
C LYS A 99 -4.83 -13.26 1.99
N THR A 100 -5.48 -13.63 0.90
CA THR A 100 -5.24 -13.02 -0.42
C THR A 100 -5.73 -11.58 -0.41
N PHE A 101 -4.99 -10.71 -1.09
CA PHE A 101 -5.39 -9.34 -1.39
C PHE A 101 -4.94 -8.97 -2.82
N TYR A 102 -5.50 -7.90 -3.37
CA TYR A 102 -4.91 -7.23 -4.53
C TYR A 102 -5.01 -5.71 -4.41
N VAL A 103 -4.13 -5.03 -5.12
CA VAL A 103 -4.17 -3.58 -5.33
C VAL A 103 -4.26 -3.33 -6.83
N ASP A 104 -5.25 -2.56 -7.27
CA ASP A 104 -5.37 -2.16 -8.67
C ASP A 104 -4.52 -0.92 -9.00
N GLY A 105 -4.44 -0.57 -10.28
CA GLY A 105 -3.71 0.60 -10.73
C GLY A 105 -4.20 1.92 -10.14
N SER A 106 -5.38 1.98 -9.51
CA SER A 106 -5.87 3.17 -8.82
C SER A 106 -5.36 3.28 -7.38
N GLY A 107 -4.66 2.24 -6.90
CA GLY A 107 -4.22 2.13 -5.51
C GLY A 107 -5.30 1.60 -4.58
N PHE A 108 -6.42 1.11 -5.11
CA PHE A 108 -7.48 0.56 -4.28
C PHE A 108 -7.14 -0.85 -3.81
N LEU A 109 -7.08 -1.03 -2.48
CA LEU A 109 -6.91 -2.31 -1.84
C LEU A 109 -8.23 -3.09 -1.80
N ASN A 110 -8.22 -4.31 -2.33
CA ASN A 110 -9.31 -5.25 -2.23
C ASN A 110 -8.87 -6.52 -1.47
N ASP A 111 -9.63 -6.93 -0.47
CA ASP A 111 -9.32 -8.04 0.45
C ASP A 111 -10.57 -8.87 0.83
N GLY A 112 -11.63 -8.77 0.02
CA GLY A 112 -12.91 -9.43 0.26
C GLY A 112 -13.00 -10.89 -0.21
N ASN A 113 -14.22 -11.43 -0.19
CA ASN A 113 -14.51 -12.77 -0.68
C ASN A 113 -14.58 -12.75 -2.23
N ASN A 114 -13.97 -13.74 -2.90
CA ASN A 114 -13.82 -13.91 -4.37
C ASN A 114 -12.53 -13.39 -5.04
N LEU A 115 -11.47 -13.12 -4.27
CA LEU A 115 -10.18 -12.74 -4.86
C LEU A 115 -9.50 -13.83 -5.71
N SER A 116 -9.85 -15.11 -5.51
CA SER A 116 -9.24 -16.21 -6.26
C SER A 116 -9.51 -16.13 -7.76
N LEU A 117 -10.59 -15.50 -8.23
CA LEU A 117 -10.84 -15.35 -9.66
C LEU A 117 -9.95 -14.27 -10.30
N VAL A 118 -9.62 -13.23 -9.53
CA VAL A 118 -8.78 -12.11 -9.99
C VAL A 118 -7.29 -12.47 -9.90
N CYS A 119 -6.91 -13.24 -8.88
CA CYS A 119 -5.51 -13.53 -8.55
C CYS A 119 -5.03 -14.95 -8.89
N LYS A 120 -5.88 -15.78 -9.50
CA LYS A 120 -5.45 -17.04 -10.13
C LYS A 120 -4.44 -16.76 -11.23
#